data_AF-A0A0B6Y1I5-F1
#
_entry.id   AF-A0A0B6Y1I5-F1
#
_cell.length_a   1.000
_cell.length_b   1.000
_cell.length_c   1.000
_cell.angle_alpha   90.00
_cell.angle_beta   90.00
_cell.angle_gamma   90.00
#
_symmetry.space_group_name_H-M   'P 1'
#
loop_
_entity.id
_entity.type
_entity.pdbx_description
1 polymer ?
#
loop_
_entity_poly.entity_id
_entity_poly.type
_entity_poly.pdbx_seq_one_letter_code
_entity_poly.pdbx_strand_id
1 'polypeptide(L)' 'VGMISAENEIVPFSSPISPAKAKGMVEKWLLQVEDVMISSLRKVISQSVYAYKTTARKRWVIEWPGQVVLCVSCYFW' A
#
# COMPACT_ATOMS: atom_id res chain seq x y z
N VAL A 1 5.33 8.80 -7.48
CA VAL A 1 5.94 8.73 -6.14
C VAL A 1 5.22 7.64 -5.35
N GLY A 2 5.94 6.83 -4.60
CA GLY A 2 5.39 5.72 -3.82
C GLY A 2 6.35 5.32 -2.71
N MET A 3 5.92 4.39 -1.85
CA MET A 3 6.79 3.77 -0.83
C MET A 3 7.43 2.50 -1.40
N ILE A 4 8.61 2.18 -0.87
CA ILE A 4 9.40 1.02 -1.27
C ILE A 4 9.68 0.21 0.00
N SER A 5 9.42 -1.10 -0.04
CA SER A 5 9.74 -2.01 1.07
C SER A 5 11.22 -2.41 1.08
N ALA A 6 11.65 -3.12 2.13
CA ALA A 6 13.01 -3.66 2.22
C ALA A 6 13.27 -4.75 1.15
N GLU A 7 12.23 -5.39 0.68
CA GLU A 7 12.20 -6.41 -0.37
C GLU A 7 12.11 -5.81 -1.78
N ASN A 8 12.24 -4.48 -1.91
CA ASN A 8 12.10 -3.71 -3.15
C ASN A 8 10.70 -3.76 -3.79
N GLU A 9 9.65 -4.02 -3.01
CA GLU A 9 8.27 -3.90 -3.49
C GLU A 9 7.85 -2.43 -3.50
N ILE A 10 7.22 -1.98 -4.57
CA ILE A 10 6.81 -0.58 -4.73
C ILE A 10 5.29 -0.46 -4.63
N VAL A 11 4.81 0.36 -3.70
CA VAL A 11 3.39 0.71 -3.58
C VAL A 11 3.19 2.18 -3.94
N PRO A 12 2.47 2.48 -5.03
CA PRO A 12 2.15 3.86 -5.40
C PRO A 12 1.30 4.55 -4.33
N PHE A 13 1.58 5.82 -4.09
CA PHE A 13 0.76 6.62 -3.19
C PHE A 13 -0.62 6.91 -3.79
N SER A 14 -1.65 6.82 -2.95
CA SER A 14 -3.05 7.06 -3.28
C SER A 14 -3.33 8.53 -3.61
N SER A 15 -2.53 9.45 -3.07
CA SER A 15 -2.65 10.88 -3.24
C SER A 15 -1.26 11.56 -3.22
N PRO A 16 -1.11 12.72 -3.89
CA PRO A 16 0.16 13.44 -3.93
C PRO A 16 0.45 14.14 -2.60
N ILE A 17 1.70 14.06 -2.14
CA ILE A 17 2.19 14.77 -0.95
C ILE A 17 2.96 16.00 -1.41
N SER A 18 2.69 17.16 -0.80
CA SER A 18 3.32 18.44 -1.16
C SER A 18 4.01 19.06 0.04
N PRO A 19 5.32 18.82 0.24
CA PRO A 19 6.10 19.38 1.35
C PRO A 19 6.05 20.91 1.42
N ALA A 20 5.89 21.59 0.27
CA ALA A 20 5.73 23.04 0.20
C ALA A 20 4.56 23.56 1.06
N LYS A 21 3.49 22.78 1.23
CA LYS A 21 2.33 23.14 2.08
C LYS A 21 2.67 23.13 3.57
N ALA A 22 3.74 22.44 3.97
CA ALA A 22 4.20 22.39 5.35
C ALA A 22 5.17 23.52 5.72
N LYS A 23 5.49 24.45 4.79
CA LYS A 23 6.35 25.63 5.04
C LYS A 23 7.71 25.26 5.69
N GLY A 24 8.29 24.12 5.30
CA GLY A 24 9.58 23.66 5.83
C GLY A 24 9.51 22.86 7.14
N MET A 25 8.34 22.74 7.79
CA MET A 25 8.19 21.92 8.99
C MET A 25 8.20 20.43 8.64
N VAL A 26 9.29 19.74 8.96
CA VAL A 26 9.52 18.35 8.56
C VAL A 26 8.49 17.39 9.13
N GLU A 27 8.26 17.46 10.45
CA GLU A 27 7.30 16.60 11.15
C GLU A 27 5.90 16.68 10.53
N LYS A 28 5.47 17.88 10.12
CA LYS A 28 4.15 18.10 9.55
C LYS A 28 3.96 17.41 8.19
N TRP A 29 4.96 17.42 7.32
CA TRP A 29 4.83 16.71 6.04
C TRP A 29 5.13 15.22 6.16
N LEU A 30 5.93 14.78 7.13
CA LEU A 30 6.12 13.35 7.43
C LEU A 30 4.84 12.69 7.93
N LEU A 31 4.06 13.35 8.81
CA LEU A 31 2.74 12.85 9.21
C LEU A 31 1.80 12.66 8.01
N GLN A 32 1.84 13.58 7.04
CA GLN A 32 1.07 13.44 5.80
C GLN A 32 1.55 12.26 4.96
N VAL A 33 2.86 11.99 4.93
CA VAL A 33 3.41 10.81 4.24
C VAL A 33 2.86 9.54 4.89
N GLU A 34 2.89 9.45 6.21
CA GLU A 34 2.39 8.28 6.95
C GLU A 34 0.89 8.04 6.70
N ASP A 35 0.06 9.08 6.77
CA ASP A 35 -1.37 8.98 6.46
C ASP A 35 -1.62 8.47 5.03
N VAL A 36 -0.83 8.97 4.08
CA VAL A 36 -0.90 8.54 2.68
C VAL A 36 -0.39 7.10 2.51
N MET A 37 0.64 6.68 3.23
CA MET A 37 1.11 5.29 3.25
C MET A 37 0.00 4.36 3.74
N ILE A 38 -0.62 4.66 4.88
CA ILE A 38 -1.69 3.84 5.46
C ILE A 38 -2.88 3.76 4.50
N SER A 39 -3.34 4.89 3.96
CA SER A 39 -4.47 4.90 3.02
C SER A 39 -4.17 4.15 1.72
N SER A 40 -2.94 4.20 1.23
CA SER A 40 -2.49 3.47 0.04
C SER A 40 -2.49 1.97 0.28
N LEU A 41 -1.94 1.51 1.40
CA LEU A 41 -1.97 0.09 1.77
C LEU A 41 -3.39 -0.43 1.96
N ARG A 42 -4.26 0.34 2.63
CA ARG A 42 -5.69 -0.01 2.77
C ARG A 42 -6.33 -0.24 1.40
N LYS A 43 -6.09 0.67 0.44
CA LYS A 43 -6.60 0.54 -0.93
C LYS A 43 -6.09 -0.75 -1.60
N VAL A 44 -4.78 -1.01 -1.55
CA VAL A 44 -4.19 -2.21 -2.17
C VAL A 44 -4.73 -3.49 -1.53
N ILE A 45 -4.84 -3.55 -0.20
CA ILE A 45 -5.43 -4.69 0.52
C ILE A 45 -6.88 -4.89 0.08
N SER A 46 -7.71 -3.85 0.06
CA SER A 46 -9.11 -3.96 -0.38
C SER A 46 -9.24 -4.49 -1.82
N GLN A 47 -8.37 -4.03 -2.72
CA GLN A 47 -8.34 -4.53 -4.11
C GLN A 47 -7.89 -6.00 -4.16
N SER A 48 -6.89 -6.37 -3.36
CA SER A 48 -6.39 -7.75 -3.28
C SER A 48 -7.44 -8.71 -2.72
N VAL A 49 -8.20 -8.31 -1.70
CA VAL A 49 -9.34 -9.07 -1.14
C VAL A 49 -10.41 -9.32 -2.20
N TYR A 50 -10.73 -8.31 -3.02
CA TYR A 50 -11.69 -8.47 -4.11
C TYR A 50 -11.15 -9.44 -5.19
N ALA A 51 -9.90 -9.23 -5.60
CA ALA A 51 -9.24 -10.05 -6.62
C ALA A 51 -9.05 -11.52 -6.20
N TYR A 52 -8.88 -11.78 -4.90
CA TYR A 52 -8.72 -13.13 -4.36
C TYR A 52 -9.90 -14.04 -4.73
N LYS A 53 -11.12 -13.50 -4.81
CA LYS A 53 -12.34 -14.27 -5.15
C LYS A 53 -12.48 -14.56 -6.63
N THR A 54 -11.88 -13.74 -7.49
CA THR A 54 -12.08 -13.78 -8.95
C THR A 54 -10.86 -14.31 -9.71
N THR A 55 -9.70 -14.40 -9.04
CA THR A 55 -8.42 -14.80 -9.64
C THR A 55 -7.94 -16.11 -9.03
N ALA A 56 -7.43 -17.03 -9.86
CA ALA A 56 -6.85 -18.27 -9.38
C ALA A 56 -5.70 -18.00 -8.40
N ARG A 57 -5.68 -18.68 -7.24
CA ARG A 57 -4.73 -18.40 -6.14
C ARG A 57 -3.26 -18.35 -6.59
N LYS A 58 -2.83 -19.29 -7.44
CA LYS A 58 -1.44 -19.35 -7.96
C LYS A 58 -1.04 -18.12 -8.77
N ARG A 59 -2.00 -17.47 -9.43
CA ARG A 59 -1.79 -16.23 -10.18
C ARG A 59 -1.89 -15.02 -9.26
N TRP A 60 -2.90 -15.01 -8.38
CA TRP A 60 -3.08 -13.95 -7.40
C TRP A 60 -1.82 -13.76 -6.53
N VAL A 61 -1.21 -14.84 -6.03
CA VAL A 61 -0.04 -14.76 -5.13
C VAL A 61 1.18 -14.02 -5.72
N ILE A 62 1.33 -13.99 -7.05
CA ILE A 62 2.45 -13.31 -7.74
C ILE A 62 2.09 -11.90 -8.23
N GLU A 63 0.80 -11.55 -8.24
CA GLU A 63 0.30 -10.25 -8.71
C GLU A 63 0.23 -9.19 -7.60
N TRP A 64 0.25 -9.61 -6.32
CA TRP A 64 0.09 -8.72 -5.17
C TRP A 64 1.36 -8.70 -4.30
N PRO A 65 1.63 -7.58 -3.59
CA PRO A 65 2.78 -7.49 -2.69
C PRO A 65 2.75 -8.58 -1.62
N GLY A 66 3.91 -9.10 -1.23
CA GLY A 66 4.04 -10.26 -0.35
C GLY A 66 3.33 -10.07 1.00
N GLN A 67 3.50 -8.91 1.64
CA GLN A 67 2.80 -8.60 2.89
C GLN A 67 1.28 -8.49 2.72
N VAL A 68 0.81 -8.00 1.56
CA VAL A 68 -0.63 -7.94 1.22
C VAL A 68 -1.17 -9.36 1.03
N VAL A 69 -0.43 -10.22 0.32
CA VAL A 69 -0.78 -11.64 0.14
C VAL A 69 -0.93 -12.34 1.49
N LEU A 70 0.01 -12.14 2.41
CA LEU A 70 -0.06 -12.72 3.76
C LEU A 70 -1.28 -12.22 4.53
N CYS A 71 -1.49 -10.90 4.56
CA CYS A 71 -2.63 -10.27 5.24
C CYS A 71 -3.98 -10.81 4.72
N VAL A 72 -4.16 -10.85 3.41
CA VAL A 72 -5.41 -11.36 2.80
C VAL A 72 -5.55 -12.86 2.98
N SER A 73 -4.44 -13.62 3.00
CA SER A 73 -4.48 -15.05 3.30
C SER A 73 -5.00 -15.29 4.73
N CYS A 74 -4.50 -14.58 5.74
CA CYS A 74 -5.01 -14.67 7.11
C CYS A 74 -6.46 -14.22 7.28
N TYR A 75 -7.00 -13.43 6.34
CA TYR A 75 -8.41 -13.04 6.36
C TYR A 75 -9.34 -14.16 5.85
N PHE A 76 -8.89 -14.99 4.92
CA PHE A 76 -9.70 -16.04 4.30
C PHE A 76 -9.50 -17.46 4.87
N TRP A 77 -8.38 -17.70 5.55
CA TRP A 77 -7.98 -19.02 6.09
C TRP A 77 -7.67 -18.92 7.57
#